data_AF-Q5DCS3-F1
#
_entry.id   AF-Q5DCS3-F1
#
_cell.length_a   1.000
_cell.length_b   1.000
_cell.length_c   1.000
_cell.angle_alpha   90.00
_cell.angle_beta   90.00
_cell.angle_gamma   90.00
#
_symmetry.space_group_name_H-M   'P 1'
#
loop_
_entity.id
_entity.type
_entity.pdbx_description
1 polymer ?
#
loop_
_entity_poly.entity_id
_entity_poly.type
_entity_poly.pdbx_seq_one_letter_code
_entity_poly.pdbx_strand_id
1 'polypeptide(L)'
;MGILMLIFIVFIVTGLNNVMTDESVQSSVLKSGPSDCHLLCELCTSIVNATKDLLENEQLIPEILKKLTPICYMLPKLHYRQVCYHIVNGGVIDWISKINEYMFCSYIRLCNNTIPCPDFEDIIFNQDVSN
;
A
#
# COMPACT_ATOMS: atom_id res chain seq x y z
N MET A 1 33.85 -19.90 8.15
CA MET A 1 32.38 -19.96 8.32
C MET A 1 31.86 -19.17 9.53
N GLY A 2 32.61 -19.02 10.63
CA GLY A 2 32.11 -18.30 11.82
C GLY A 2 31.91 -16.78 11.66
N ILE A 3 32.77 -16.10 10.91
CA ILE A 3 32.68 -14.63 10.72
C ILE A 3 31.41 -14.24 9.94
N LEU A 4 31.00 -15.04 8.95
CA LEU A 4 29.81 -14.76 8.15
C LEU A 4 28.52 -14.91 8.96
N MET A 5 28.46 -15.89 9.87
CA MET A 5 27.31 -16.11 10.75
C MET A 5 27.13 -14.99 11.77
N LEU A 6 28.24 -14.42 12.28
CA LEU A 6 28.20 -13.26 13.16
C LEU A 6 27.68 -12.01 12.45
N ILE A 7 28.05 -11.82 11.19
CA ILE A 7 27.53 -10.71 10.36
C ILE A 7 26.01 -10.83 10.20
N PHE A 8 25.49 -12.03 9.91
CA PHE A 8 24.04 -12.27 9.84
C PHE A 8 23.33 -12.00 11.18
N ILE A 9 23.90 -12.46 12.31
CA ILE A 9 23.31 -12.22 13.64
C ILE A 9 23.31 -10.72 13.98
N VAL A 10 24.35 -9.99 13.61
CA VAL A 10 24.41 -8.53 13.76
C VAL A 10 23.37 -7.85 12.86
N PHE A 11 23.15 -8.28 11.62
CA PHE A 11 22.09 -7.72 10.78
C PHE A 11 20.68 -7.95 11.33
N ILE A 12 20.43 -9.07 12.01
CA ILE A 12 19.14 -9.40 12.63
C ILE A 12 18.95 -8.67 13.98
N VAL A 13 19.99 -8.59 14.82
CA VAL A 13 19.92 -7.97 16.16
C VAL A 13 20.01 -6.44 16.10
N THR A 14 20.82 -5.91 15.18
CA THR A 14 21.00 -4.46 14.96
C THR A 14 20.05 -3.93 13.88
N GLY A 15 19.03 -4.73 13.53
CA GLY A 15 18.04 -4.56 12.47
C GLY A 15 18.19 -3.28 11.67
N LEU A 16 18.90 -3.33 10.53
CA LEU A 16 19.02 -2.20 9.59
C LEU A 16 19.05 -0.84 10.30
N ASN A 17 20.06 -0.60 11.13
CA ASN A 17 20.33 0.74 11.68
C ASN A 17 20.94 1.66 10.60
N ASN A 18 20.14 1.89 9.57
CA ASN A 18 20.23 2.96 8.60
C ASN A 18 18.85 3.60 8.36
N VAL A 19 18.00 3.65 9.39
CA VAL A 19 16.95 4.67 9.55
C VAL A 19 17.29 5.51 10.79
N MET A 20 18.36 6.31 10.70
CA MET A 20 18.55 7.52 11.50
C MET A 20 19.82 8.23 11.02
N THR A 21 19.61 9.26 10.20
CA THR A 21 20.45 10.45 9.88
C THR A 21 20.34 10.82 8.41
N ASP A 22 19.11 11.13 7.97
CA ASP A 22 18.91 12.23 7.03
C ASP A 22 17.74 13.07 7.53
N GLU A 23 18.09 14.02 8.40
CA GLU A 23 17.29 15.21 8.66
C GLU A 23 17.35 16.11 7.41
N SER A 24 16.73 15.68 6.29
CA SER A 24 16.31 16.58 5.20
C SER A 24 15.29 16.03 4.20
N VAL A 25 14.86 14.75 4.25
CA VAL A 25 13.87 14.22 3.27
C VAL A 25 12.53 13.76 3.87
N GLN A 26 12.34 13.70 5.20
CA GLN A 26 11.08 13.18 5.78
C GLN A 26 10.45 14.02 6.90
N SER A 27 10.37 15.35 6.74
CA SER A 27 9.55 16.16 7.66
C SER A 27 8.61 17.17 6.98
N SER A 28 8.73 17.41 5.67
CA SER A 28 7.87 18.33 4.93
C SER A 28 6.64 17.66 4.28
N VAL A 29 6.55 16.33 4.25
CA VAL A 29 5.37 15.62 3.71
C VAL A 29 4.38 15.19 4.81
N LEU A 30 4.84 15.04 6.06
CA LEU A 30 4.03 14.47 7.17
C LEU A 30 3.81 15.41 8.36
N LYS A 31 4.06 16.71 8.21
CA LYS A 31 3.30 17.74 8.93
C LYS A 31 2.33 18.37 7.95
N SER A 32 1.31 17.60 7.55
CA SER A 32 0.21 18.22 6.82
C SER A 32 -0.59 19.05 7.81
N GLY A 33 -0.40 20.38 7.77
CA GLY A 33 -1.54 21.27 7.93
C GLY A 33 -2.64 20.83 6.96
N PRO A 34 -3.92 21.24 7.17
CA PRO A 34 -5.10 20.59 6.61
C PRO A 34 -4.83 20.11 5.19
N SER A 35 -4.62 18.79 5.05
CA SER A 35 -4.36 18.19 3.76
C SER A 35 -5.59 18.50 2.91
N ASP A 36 -5.41 19.24 1.82
CA ASP A 36 -6.51 19.48 0.91
C ASP A 36 -7.01 18.10 0.48
N CYS A 37 -8.26 17.75 0.80
CA CYS A 37 -8.91 16.49 0.41
C CYS A 37 -8.69 16.19 -1.09
N HIS A 38 -8.54 17.26 -1.88
CA HIS A 38 -8.13 17.23 -3.28
C HIS A 38 -6.79 16.52 -3.52
N LEU A 39 -5.74 16.85 -2.76
CA LEU A 39 -4.41 16.27 -2.91
C LEU A 39 -4.41 14.76 -2.57
N LEU A 40 -5.11 14.35 -1.51
CA LEU A 40 -5.22 12.92 -1.16
C LEU A 40 -5.98 12.14 -2.24
N CYS A 41 -7.02 12.74 -2.82
CA CYS A 41 -7.75 12.17 -3.95
C CYS A 41 -6.88 12.06 -5.21
N GLU A 42 -6.13 13.12 -5.56
CA GLU A 42 -5.20 13.11 -6.70
C GLU A 42 -4.10 12.07 -6.53
N LEU A 43 -3.52 11.95 -5.34
CA LEU A 43 -2.51 10.95 -5.05
C LEU A 43 -3.08 9.53 -5.18
N CYS A 44 -4.25 9.28 -4.59
CA CYS A 44 -4.89 7.98 -4.69
C CYS A 44 -5.18 7.61 -6.15
N THR A 45 -5.82 8.52 -6.90
CA THR A 45 -6.19 8.26 -8.30
C THR A 45 -4.96 8.06 -9.18
N SER A 46 -3.89 8.83 -8.95
CA SER A 46 -2.62 8.68 -9.65
C SER A 46 -1.95 7.32 -9.37
N ILE A 47 -1.96 6.85 -8.11
CA ILE A 47 -1.41 5.54 -7.75
C ILE A 47 -2.21 4.41 -8.41
N VAL A 48 -3.54 4.50 -8.40
CA VAL A 48 -4.40 3.48 -9.03
C VAL A 48 -4.15 3.45 -10.54
N ASN A 49 -4.05 4.63 -11.19
CA ASN A 49 -3.77 4.70 -12.62
C ASN A 49 -2.39 4.12 -12.97
N ALA A 50 -1.34 4.52 -12.25
CA ALA A 50 0.00 3.97 -12.46
C ALA A 50 0.06 2.45 -12.25
N THR A 51 -0.74 1.94 -11.30
CA THR A 51 -0.86 0.50 -11.06
C THR A 51 -1.51 -0.20 -12.25
N LYS A 52 -2.53 0.40 -12.88
CA LYS A 52 -3.12 -0.12 -14.13
C LYS A 52 -2.09 -0.16 -15.25
N ASP A 53 -1.41 0.96 -15.52
CA ASP A 53 -0.42 1.07 -16.59
C ASP A 53 0.70 0.02 -16.44
N LEU A 54 1.14 -0.22 -15.19
CA LEU A 54 2.13 -1.25 -14.90
C LEU A 54 1.61 -2.67 -15.19
N LEU A 55 0.34 -2.91 -14.88
CA LEU A 55 -0.30 -4.21 -15.04
C LEU A 55 -0.90 -4.46 -16.43
N GLU A 56 -0.97 -3.45 -17.31
CA GLU A 56 -1.26 -3.64 -18.74
C GLU A 56 -0.11 -4.36 -19.46
N ASN A 57 1.11 -4.29 -18.91
CA ASN A 57 2.22 -5.08 -19.40
C ASN A 57 2.11 -6.53 -18.93
N GLU A 58 1.45 -7.37 -19.73
CA GLU A 58 1.21 -8.80 -19.46
C GLU A 58 2.48 -9.59 -19.05
N GLN A 59 3.66 -9.13 -19.46
CA GLN A 59 4.93 -9.80 -19.12
C GLN A 59 5.35 -9.58 -17.65
N LEU A 60 4.93 -8.48 -17.02
CA LEU A 60 5.29 -8.13 -15.64
C LEU A 60 4.32 -8.75 -14.61
N ILE A 61 3.07 -8.97 -15.00
CA ILE A 61 2.01 -9.53 -14.15
C ILE A 61 2.45 -10.80 -13.40
N PRO A 62 2.96 -11.86 -14.04
CA PRO A 62 3.28 -13.11 -13.34
C PRO A 62 4.37 -12.96 -12.28
N GLU A 63 5.36 -12.07 -12.50
CA GLU A 63 6.42 -11.83 -11.53
C GLU A 63 5.90 -11.08 -10.30
N ILE A 64 5.05 -10.06 -10.52
CA ILE A 64 4.43 -9.26 -9.46
C ILE A 64 3.50 -10.13 -8.62
N LEU A 65 2.61 -10.90 -9.25
CA LEU A 65 1.67 -11.78 -8.54
C LEU A 65 2.40 -12.83 -7.70
N LYS A 66 3.49 -13.41 -8.21
CA LYS A 66 4.32 -14.37 -7.47
C LYS A 66 4.91 -13.76 -6.18
N LYS A 67 5.29 -12.48 -6.20
CA LYS A 67 5.79 -11.76 -5.02
C LYS A 67 4.67 -11.38 -4.04
N LEU A 68 3.44 -11.18 -4.52
CA LEU A 68 2.27 -10.87 -3.68
C LEU A 68 1.68 -12.10 -2.98
N THR A 69 1.76 -13.29 -3.58
CA THR A 69 1.26 -14.54 -2.97
C THR A 69 1.69 -14.75 -1.50
N PRO A 70 3.00 -14.64 -1.13
CA PRO A 70 3.41 -14.79 0.28
C PRO A 70 2.82 -13.70 1.20
N ILE A 71 2.62 -12.48 0.68
CA ILE A 71 2.03 -11.36 1.44
C ILE A 71 0.57 -11.67 1.78
N CYS A 72 -0.17 -12.35 0.90
CA CYS A 72 -1.56 -12.78 1.17
C CYS A 72 -1.67 -13.68 2.42
N TYR A 73 -0.63 -14.48 2.75
CA TYR A 73 -0.63 -15.29 3.97
C TYR A 73 -0.38 -14.47 5.24
N MET A 74 0.28 -13.33 5.12
CA MET A 74 0.65 -12.47 6.24
C MET A 74 -0.48 -11.52 6.68
N LEU A 75 -1.54 -11.38 5.86
CA LEU A 75 -2.65 -10.49 6.18
C LEU A 75 -3.44 -11.01 7.40
N PRO A 76 -3.68 -10.18 8.42
CA PRO A 76 -4.24 -10.64 9.69
C PRO A 76 -5.68 -11.16 9.55
N LYS A 77 -6.54 -10.46 8.79
CA LYS A 77 -7.96 -10.79 8.65
C LYS A 77 -8.25 -11.70 7.44
N LEU A 78 -9.15 -12.66 7.63
CA LEU A 78 -9.54 -13.65 6.60
C LEU A 78 -10.09 -12.98 5.34
N HIS A 79 -10.93 -11.95 5.47
CA HIS A 79 -11.48 -11.23 4.32
C HIS A 79 -10.37 -10.60 3.45
N TYR A 80 -9.36 -9.99 4.06
CA TYR A 80 -8.23 -9.42 3.31
C TYR A 80 -7.41 -10.51 2.61
N ARG A 81 -7.22 -11.67 3.25
CA ARG A 81 -6.58 -12.83 2.60
C ARG A 81 -7.37 -13.28 1.37
N GLN A 82 -8.69 -13.42 1.48
CA GLN A 82 -9.56 -13.85 0.38
C GLN A 82 -9.48 -12.90 -0.81
N VAL A 83 -9.58 -11.58 -0.56
CA VAL A 83 -9.43 -10.56 -1.60
C VAL A 83 -8.03 -10.63 -2.23
N CYS A 84 -6.98 -10.76 -1.43
CA CYS A 84 -5.61 -10.89 -1.92
C CYS A 84 -5.43 -12.14 -2.81
N TYR A 85 -5.95 -13.30 -2.39
CA TYR A 85 -5.90 -14.53 -3.18
C TYR A 85 -6.68 -14.43 -4.48
N HIS A 86 -7.82 -13.73 -4.46
CA HIS A 86 -8.57 -13.49 -5.67
C HIS A 86 -7.73 -12.71 -6.70
N ILE A 87 -7.02 -11.67 -6.25
CA ILE A 87 -6.14 -10.86 -7.12
C ILE A 87 -4.98 -11.70 -7.69
N VAL A 88 -4.24 -12.43 -6.84
CA VAL A 88 -3.05 -13.19 -7.29
C VAL A 88 -3.39 -14.43 -8.14
N ASN A 89 -4.63 -14.95 -8.05
CA ASN A 89 -5.09 -16.08 -8.85
C ASN A 89 -5.76 -15.66 -10.17
N GLY A 90 -5.43 -14.48 -10.68
CA GLY A 90 -5.91 -13.98 -11.99
C GLY A 90 -7.04 -12.96 -11.91
N GLY A 91 -7.55 -12.66 -10.71
CA GLY A 91 -8.51 -11.57 -10.49
C GLY A 91 -7.93 -10.18 -10.78
N VAL A 92 -6.61 -10.05 -10.92
CA VAL A 92 -5.96 -8.79 -11.29
C VAL A 92 -6.40 -8.27 -12.67
N ILE A 93 -6.60 -9.15 -13.66
CA ILE A 93 -7.05 -8.74 -15.00
C ILE A 93 -8.49 -8.22 -14.94
N ASP A 94 -9.34 -8.93 -14.20
CA ASP A 94 -10.72 -8.51 -13.97
C ASP A 94 -10.77 -7.17 -13.22
N TRP A 95 -9.90 -6.99 -12.23
CA TRP A 95 -9.75 -5.76 -11.47
C TRP A 95 -9.35 -4.58 -12.35
N ILE A 96 -8.31 -4.71 -13.18
CA ILE A 96 -7.85 -3.64 -14.10
C ILE A 96 -8.98 -3.20 -15.03
N SER A 97 -9.71 -4.17 -15.61
CA SER A 97 -10.76 -3.90 -16.59
C SER A 97 -11.99 -3.20 -16.02
N LYS A 98 -12.24 -3.34 -14.71
CA LYS A 98 -13.47 -2.85 -14.04
C LYS A 98 -13.22 -1.69 -13.10
N ILE A 99 -12.00 -1.51 -12.61
CA ILE A 99 -11.73 -0.48 -11.62
C ILE A 99 -11.78 0.90 -12.27
N ASN A 100 -12.51 1.82 -11.66
CA ASN A 100 -12.42 3.24 -11.91
C ASN A 100 -11.66 3.87 -10.73
N GLU A 101 -10.61 4.63 -11.02
CA GLU A 101 -9.67 5.18 -10.04
C GLU A 101 -10.41 6.05 -9.03
N TYR A 102 -11.24 6.96 -9.53
CA TYR A 102 -12.01 7.87 -8.70
C TYR A 102 -13.01 7.12 -7.82
N MET A 103 -13.73 6.14 -8.38
CA MET A 103 -14.70 5.34 -7.61
C MET A 103 -14.01 4.49 -6.55
N PHE A 104 -12.86 3.89 -6.85
CA PHE A 104 -12.08 3.14 -5.87
C PHE A 104 -11.59 4.05 -4.74
N CYS A 105 -11.01 5.20 -5.10
CA CYS A 105 -10.51 6.18 -4.13
C CYS A 105 -11.65 6.79 -3.30
N SER A 106 -12.85 6.94 -3.87
CA SER A 106 -14.06 7.35 -3.15
C SER A 106 -14.54 6.26 -2.20
N TYR A 107 -14.49 4.99 -2.62
CA TYR A 107 -14.87 3.85 -1.79
C TYR A 107 -14.02 3.73 -0.52
N ILE A 108 -12.71 3.98 -0.63
CA ILE A 108 -11.80 4.06 0.52
C ILE A 108 -11.76 5.45 1.18
N ARG A 109 -12.67 6.35 0.79
CA ARG A 109 -12.89 7.69 1.35
C ARG A 109 -11.71 8.68 1.20
N LEU A 110 -10.78 8.41 0.29
CA LEU A 110 -9.70 9.34 -0.06
C LEU A 110 -10.15 10.42 -1.04
N CYS A 111 -11.14 10.10 -1.89
CA CYS A 111 -11.88 11.08 -2.68
C CYS A 111 -13.22 11.34 -1.99
N ASN A 112 -13.21 12.16 -0.94
CA ASN A 112 -14.45 12.62 -0.32
C ASN A 112 -14.44 14.14 -0.16
N ASN A 113 -15.60 14.74 -0.39
CA ASN A 113 -15.75 16.19 -0.39
C ASN A 113 -16.13 16.72 1.01
N THR A 114 -16.18 15.84 2.01
CA THR A 114 -16.56 16.22 3.37
C THR A 114 -15.36 16.74 4.12
N ILE A 115 -15.46 18.00 4.53
CA ILE A 115 -14.54 18.67 5.45
C ILE A 115 -15.08 18.44 6.88
N PRO A 116 -14.24 18.10 7.88
CA PRO A 116 -12.78 17.94 7.82
C PRO A 116 -12.35 16.66 7.08
N CYS A 117 -11.25 16.75 6.34
CA CYS A 117 -10.67 15.60 5.64
C CYS A 117 -10.27 14.52 6.64
N PRO A 118 -10.56 13.23 6.38
CA PRO A 118 -10.14 12.16 7.28
C PRO A 118 -8.61 12.11 7.33
N ASP A 119 -8.05 12.12 8.54
CA ASP A 119 -6.60 11.89 8.71
C ASP A 119 -6.25 10.49 8.18
N PHE A 120 -5.10 10.37 7.52
CA PHE A 120 -4.66 9.09 6.93
C PHE A 120 -4.60 7.97 7.98
N GLU A 121 -4.32 8.33 9.24
CA GLU A 121 -4.30 7.42 10.38
C GLU A 121 -5.70 6.89 10.70
N ASP A 122 -6.74 7.73 10.65
CA ASP A 122 -8.12 7.33 10.89
C ASP A 122 -8.69 6.39 9.82
N ILE A 123 -8.20 6.49 8.58
CA ILE A 123 -8.65 5.63 7.47
C ILE A 123 -8.16 4.18 7.67
N ILE A 124 -6.94 4.00 8.18
CA ILE A 124 -6.35 2.67 8.38
C ILE A 124 -6.90 2.01 9.65
N PHE A 125 -7.10 2.77 10.75
CA PHE A 125 -7.52 2.21 12.03
C PHE A 125 -9.05 2.05 12.19
N ASN A 126 -9.88 2.85 11.51
CA ASN A 126 -11.35 2.71 11.63
C ASN A 126 -11.95 1.60 10.75
N GLN A 127 -11.19 0.99 9.82
CA GLN A 127 -11.63 -0.24 9.14
C GLN A 127 -11.62 -1.49 10.05
N ASP A 128 -11.12 -1.36 11.28
CA ASP A 128 -11.13 -2.44 12.28
C ASP A 128 -12.32 -2.39 13.25
N VAL A 129 -13.13 -1.31 13.25
CA VAL A 129 -14.25 -1.10 14.18
C VAL A 129 -15.57 -0.90 13.42
N SER A 130 -15.92 -1.87 12.58
CA SER A 130 -17.31 -2.03 12.14
C SER A 130 -17.58 -3.51 11.93
N ASN A 131 -17.80 -4.20 13.04
CA ASN A 131 -18.45 -5.49 13.11
C ASN A 131 -19.70 -5.32 13.98
#